data_AF-X8DQZ5-F1
#
_entry.id   AF-X8DQZ5-F1
#
_cell.length_a   1.000
_cell.length_b   1.000
_cell.length_c   1.000
_cell.angle_alpha   90.00
_cell.angle_beta   90.00
_cell.angle_gamma   90.00
#
_symmetry.space_group_name_H-M   'P 1'
#
loop_
_entity.id
_entity.type
_entity.pdbx_description
1 polymer ?
#
loop_
_entity_poly.entity_id
_entity_poly.type
_entity_poly.pdbx_seq_one_letter_code
_entity_poly.pdbx_strand_id
1 'polypeptide(L)'
;MRHANTRFAAALDAHDPDAALAADDEFHAVAVEASANPYIAAVLEQVTPVLRRLERIRFASRDGRHSVALHEQIIARCAAGDSEGAGRAARDNWHTLIAAPEGAAHEERGAS
;
A
#
# COMPACT_ATOMS: atom_id res chain seq x y z
N MET A 1 9.80 3.99 8.76
CA MET A 1 9.01 4.52 7.62
C MET A 1 9.88 5.15 6.54
N ARG A 2 10.51 6.33 6.74
CA ARG A 2 11.32 6.99 5.68
C ARG A 2 12.36 6.08 5.01
N HIS A 3 13.20 5.41 5.81
CA HIS A 3 14.22 4.50 5.27
C HIS A 3 13.62 3.34 4.46
N ALA A 4 12.53 2.75 4.95
CA ALA A 4 11.81 1.69 4.25
C ALA A 4 11.24 2.20 2.92
N ASN A 5 10.66 3.41 2.88
CA ASN A 5 10.15 4.00 1.63
C ASN A 5 11.27 4.30 0.61
N THR A 6 12.46 4.71 1.08
CA THR A 6 13.63 4.86 0.20
C THR A 6 14.07 3.54 -0.40
N ARG A 7 14.14 2.46 0.40
CA ARG A 7 14.46 1.12 -0.10
C ARG A 7 13.38 0.60 -1.06
N PHE A 8 12.11 0.86 -0.75
CA PHE A 8 10.98 0.51 -1.61
C PHE A 8 11.10 1.17 -2.99
N ALA A 9 11.34 2.48 -3.04
CA ALA A 9 11.56 3.19 -4.30
C ALA A 9 12.74 2.62 -5.10
N ALA A 10 13.87 2.33 -4.42
CA ALA A 10 15.03 1.73 -5.07
C ALA A 10 14.75 0.32 -5.63
N ALA A 11 13.97 -0.49 -4.92
CA ALA A 11 13.56 -1.82 -5.38
C ALA A 11 12.64 -1.74 -6.61
N LEU A 12 11.71 -0.79 -6.64
CA LEU A 12 10.86 -0.54 -7.81
C LEU A 12 11.68 -0.11 -9.03
N ASP A 13 12.67 0.76 -8.84
CA ASP A 13 13.57 1.21 -9.91
C ASP A 13 14.47 0.08 -10.43
N ALA A 14 14.82 -0.87 -9.57
CA ALA A 14 15.56 -2.08 -9.92
C ALA A 14 14.69 -3.19 -10.52
N HIS A 15 13.36 -3.00 -10.62
CA HIS A 15 12.40 -4.01 -11.03
C HIS A 15 12.44 -5.29 -10.19
N ASP A 16 12.66 -5.14 -8.87
CA ASP A 16 12.69 -6.24 -7.90
C ASP A 16 11.42 -6.23 -7.03
N PRO A 17 10.36 -6.96 -7.42
CA PRO A 17 9.09 -6.96 -6.71
C PRO A 17 9.16 -7.63 -5.34
N ASP A 18 10.09 -8.56 -5.12
CA ASP A 18 10.23 -9.22 -3.82
C ASP A 18 10.96 -8.30 -2.82
N ALA A 19 11.98 -7.56 -3.25
CA ALA A 19 12.59 -6.52 -2.43
C ALA A 19 11.61 -5.35 -2.15
N ALA A 20 10.76 -5.01 -3.13
CA ALA A 20 9.72 -4.01 -2.94
C ALA A 20 8.70 -4.46 -1.89
N LEU A 21 8.22 -5.70 -1.96
CA LEU A 21 7.35 -6.29 -0.93
C LEU A 21 7.97 -6.24 0.47
N ALA A 22 9.23 -6.65 0.62
CA ALA A 22 9.90 -6.64 1.91
C ALA A 22 10.02 -5.20 2.47
N ALA A 23 10.33 -4.23 1.62
CA ALA A 23 10.40 -2.83 2.02
C ALA A 23 9.02 -2.24 2.37
N ASP A 24 7.96 -2.65 1.68
CA ASP A 24 6.57 -2.28 1.96
C ASP A 24 6.07 -2.86 3.31
N ASP A 25 6.37 -4.13 3.57
CA ASP A 25 6.12 -4.78 4.86
C ASP A 25 6.80 -4.03 6.02
N GLU A 26 8.10 -3.74 5.87
CA GLU A 26 8.86 -2.97 6.86
C GLU A 26 8.33 -1.54 7.02
N PHE A 27 7.77 -0.95 5.97
CA PHE A 27 7.17 0.37 6.03
C PHE A 27 5.90 0.36 6.90
N HIS A 28 5.00 -0.59 6.65
CA HIS A 28 3.72 -0.70 7.34
C HIS A 28 3.84 -1.25 8.77
N ALA A 29 4.80 -2.14 9.03
CA ALA A 29 5.06 -2.70 10.35
C ALA A 29 5.31 -1.61 11.41
N VAL A 30 5.94 -0.49 11.04
CA VAL A 30 6.22 0.61 11.99
C VAL A 30 4.96 1.16 12.66
N ALA A 31 3.87 1.33 11.90
CA ALA A 31 2.61 1.82 12.46
C ALA A 31 1.92 0.76 13.33
N VAL A 32 2.02 -0.52 12.95
CA VAL A 32 1.48 -1.65 13.72
C VAL A 32 2.22 -1.78 15.06
N GLU A 33 3.56 -1.76 15.05
CA GLU A 33 4.39 -1.80 16.26
C GLU A 33 4.11 -0.59 17.17
N ALA A 34 4.05 0.63 16.59
CA ALA A 34 3.79 1.86 17.34
C ALA A 34 2.39 1.88 17.98
N SER A 35 1.43 1.11 17.48
CA SER A 35 0.10 1.00 18.08
C SER A 35 0.11 0.30 19.44
N ALA A 36 1.18 -0.44 19.76
CA ALA A 36 1.30 -1.29 20.95
C ALA A 36 0.11 -2.23 21.17
N ASN A 37 -0.60 -2.59 20.09
CA ASN A 37 -1.79 -3.43 20.13
C ASN A 37 -1.51 -4.77 19.41
N PRO A 38 -1.26 -5.86 20.15
CA PRO A 38 -0.91 -7.15 19.56
C PRO A 38 -2.06 -7.76 18.74
N TYR A 39 -3.32 -7.34 18.98
CA TYR A 39 -4.46 -7.83 18.20
C TYR A 39 -4.44 -7.32 16.76
N ILE A 40 -3.91 -6.12 16.52
CA ILE A 40 -3.79 -5.57 15.16
C ILE A 40 -2.85 -6.43 14.33
N ALA A 41 -1.68 -6.78 14.88
CA ALA A 41 -0.72 -7.66 14.21
C ALA A 41 -1.35 -9.02 13.87
N ALA A 42 -2.02 -9.65 14.85
CA ALA A 42 -2.64 -10.96 14.66
C ALA A 42 -3.73 -10.97 13.56
N VAL A 43 -4.53 -9.91 13.47
CA VAL A 43 -5.55 -9.78 12.41
C VAL A 43 -4.90 -9.56 11.05
N LEU A 44 -3.88 -8.71 10.98
CA LEU A 44 -3.18 -8.43 9.72
C LEU A 44 -2.47 -9.69 9.17
N GLU A 45 -1.84 -10.50 10.04
CA GLU A 45 -1.21 -11.77 9.65
C GLU A 45 -2.19 -12.75 8.96
N GLN A 46 -3.48 -12.68 9.29
CA GLN A 46 -4.50 -13.53 8.68
C GLN A 46 -4.89 -13.08 7.27
N VAL A 47 -4.82 -11.78 6.97
CA VAL A 47 -5.33 -11.20 5.71
C VAL A 47 -4.24 -10.88 4.70
N THR A 48 -3.06 -10.45 5.15
CA THR A 48 -1.95 -10.04 4.26
C THR A 48 -1.51 -11.16 3.30
N PRO A 49 -1.44 -12.45 3.68
CA PRO A 49 -1.10 -13.53 2.74
C PRO A 49 -2.00 -13.61 1.52
N VAL A 50 -3.29 -13.24 1.66
CA VAL A 50 -4.26 -13.24 0.56
C VAL A 50 -3.99 -12.10 -0.43
N LEU A 51 -3.41 -11.00 0.05
CA LEU A 51 -3.11 -9.81 -0.76
C LEU A 51 -1.76 -9.89 -1.49
N ARG A 52 -0.86 -10.80 -1.07
CA ARG A 52 0.51 -10.95 -1.63
C ARG A 52 0.56 -11.05 -3.14
N ARG A 53 -0.40 -11.73 -3.76
CA ARG A 53 -0.45 -11.86 -5.22
C ARG A 53 -0.72 -10.52 -5.90
N LEU A 54 -1.63 -9.71 -5.35
CA LEU A 54 -2.00 -8.41 -5.90
C LEU A 54 -0.85 -7.40 -5.75
N GLU A 55 -0.21 -7.39 -4.58
CA GLU A 55 0.97 -6.57 -4.33
C GLU A 55 2.10 -6.88 -5.32
N ARG A 56 2.41 -8.17 -5.56
CA ARG A 56 3.43 -8.56 -6.57
C ARG A 56 3.09 -8.03 -7.96
N ILE A 57 1.84 -8.19 -8.39
CA ILE A 57 1.40 -7.71 -9.70
C ILE A 57 1.53 -6.18 -9.79
N ARG A 58 1.11 -5.47 -8.74
CA ARG A 58 1.23 -4.01 -8.64
C ARG A 58 2.68 -3.56 -8.69
N PHE A 59 3.57 -4.16 -7.92
CA PHE A 59 4.96 -3.73 -7.82
C PHE A 59 5.82 -4.15 -9.02
N ALA A 60 5.37 -5.16 -9.77
CA ALA A 60 5.93 -5.48 -11.09
C ALA A 60 5.49 -4.49 -12.19
N SER A 61 4.54 -3.60 -11.92
CA SER A 61 3.99 -2.65 -12.89
C SER A 61 4.51 -1.22 -12.69
N ARG A 62 4.33 -0.34 -13.69
CA ARG A 62 4.71 1.09 -13.60
C ARG A 62 3.99 1.84 -12.48
N ASP A 63 2.89 1.26 -12.05
CA ASP A 63 1.91 1.76 -11.11
C ASP A 63 2.39 1.66 -9.65
N GLY A 64 3.38 0.81 -9.36
CA GLY A 64 4.01 0.71 -8.03
C GLY A 64 4.63 2.04 -7.55
N ARG A 65 5.08 2.91 -8.46
CA ARG A 65 5.62 4.24 -8.10
C ARG A 65 4.59 5.16 -7.44
N HIS A 66 3.30 4.94 -7.65
CA HIS A 66 2.27 5.72 -6.96
C HIS A 66 2.27 5.46 -5.45
N SER A 67 2.58 4.23 -5.02
CA SER A 67 2.69 3.87 -3.60
C SER A 67 3.81 4.65 -2.89
N VAL A 68 4.92 4.98 -3.57
CA VAL A 68 5.99 5.82 -2.99
C VAL A 68 5.45 7.18 -2.55
N ALA A 69 4.63 7.82 -3.40
CA ALA A 69 4.05 9.13 -3.08
C ALA A 69 3.00 9.04 -1.96
N LEU A 70 2.23 7.96 -1.91
CA LEU A 70 1.26 7.71 -0.85
C LEU A 70 1.97 7.43 0.50
N HIS A 71 3.08 6.69 0.48
CA HIS A 71 3.93 6.50 1.65
C HIS A 71 4.49 7.81 2.20
N GLU A 72 4.93 8.73 1.35
CA GLU A 72 5.37 10.06 1.80
C GLU A 72 4.24 10.84 2.47
N GLN A 73 3.01 10.73 1.95
CA GLN A 73 1.85 11.35 2.59
C GLN A 73 1.50 10.73 3.95
N ILE A 74 1.68 9.42 4.13
CA ILE A 74 1.52 8.75 5.43
C ILE A 74 2.61 9.23 6.39
N ILE A 75 3.88 9.25 5.95
CA ILE A 75 5.03 9.73 6.74
C ILE A 75 4.77 11.15 7.24
N ALA A 76 4.32 12.05 6.36
CA ALA A 76 4.09 13.45 6.70
C ALA A 76 3.01 13.58 7.80
N ARG A 77 1.91 12.83 7.69
CA ARG A 77 0.83 12.85 8.70
C ARG A 77 1.26 12.24 10.03
N CYS A 78 1.99 11.12 9.99
CA CYS A 78 2.60 10.55 11.20
C CYS A 78 3.54 11.55 11.89
N ALA A 79 4.40 12.24 11.13
CA ALA A 79 5.32 13.23 11.67
C ALA A 79 4.61 14.46 12.25
N ALA A 80 3.42 14.80 11.75
CA ALA A 80 2.57 15.87 12.27
C ALA A 80 1.70 15.44 13.47
N GLY A 81 1.69 14.16 13.84
CA GLY A 81 0.80 13.62 14.87
C GLY A 81 -0.66 13.46 14.44
N ASP A 82 -0.97 13.59 13.14
CA ASP A 82 -2.30 13.38 12.57
C ASP A 82 -2.56 11.88 12.35
N SER A 83 -2.92 11.18 13.42
CA SER A 83 -3.17 9.73 13.40
C SER A 83 -4.37 9.35 12.54
N GLU A 84 -5.44 10.15 12.56
CA GLU A 84 -6.66 9.89 11.80
C GLU A 84 -6.41 10.06 10.29
N GLY A 85 -5.71 11.12 9.91
CA GLY A 85 -5.31 11.33 8.52
C GLY A 85 -4.28 10.31 8.05
N ALA A 86 -3.34 9.89 8.89
CA ALA A 86 -2.41 8.82 8.56
C ALA A 86 -3.15 7.50 8.28
N GLY A 87 -4.18 7.17 9.09
CA GLY A 87 -5.04 6.00 8.88
C GLY A 87 -5.82 6.06 7.56
N ARG A 88 -6.42 7.21 7.23
CA ARG A 88 -7.09 7.40 5.92
C ARG A 88 -6.12 7.22 4.75
N ALA A 89 -4.94 7.81 4.85
CA ALA A 89 -3.93 7.72 3.79
C ALA A 89 -3.43 6.28 3.59
N ALA A 90 -3.23 5.53 4.68
CA ALA A 90 -2.90 4.12 4.61
C ALA A 90 -4.03 3.33 3.93
N ARG A 91 -5.29 3.55 4.32
CA ARG A 91 -6.44 2.91 3.68
C ARG A 91 -6.47 3.19 2.17
N ASP A 92 -6.30 4.45 1.77
CA ASP A 92 -6.32 4.83 0.36
C ASP A 92 -5.16 4.17 -0.42
N ASN A 93 -3.99 4.00 0.20
CA ASN A 93 -2.88 3.23 -0.37
C ASN A 93 -3.27 1.78 -0.65
N TRP A 94 -3.83 1.09 0.34
CA TRP A 94 -4.27 -0.31 0.19
C TRP A 94 -5.36 -0.49 -0.86
N HIS A 95 -6.27 0.47 -1.02
CA HIS A 95 -7.30 0.42 -2.06
C HIS A 95 -6.73 0.47 -3.48
N THR A 96 -5.52 0.98 -3.69
CA THR A 96 -4.88 0.98 -5.02
C THR A 96 -4.54 -0.42 -5.53
N LEU A 97 -4.50 -1.43 -4.64
CA LEU A 97 -4.29 -2.84 -5.02
C LEU A 97 -5.52 -3.46 -5.69
N ILE A 98 -6.71 -2.93 -5.41
CA ILE A 98 -7.95 -3.38 -6.01
C ILE A 98 -8.15 -2.56 -7.28
N ALA A 99 -7.76 -3.11 -8.43
CA ALA A 99 -8.19 -2.55 -9.70
C ALA A 99 -9.72 -2.43 -9.68
N ALA A 100 -10.27 -1.30 -10.15
CA ALA A 100 -11.70 -1.23 -10.42
C ALA A 100 -12.06 -2.46 -11.28
N PRO A 101 -13.15 -3.19 -10.99
CA PRO A 101 -13.51 -4.35 -11.78
C PRO A 101 -13.60 -3.93 -13.25
N GLU A 102 -12.84 -4.60 -14.11
CA GLU A 102 -12.98 -4.49 -15.56
C GLU A 102 -14.41 -4.89 -15.91
N GLY A 103 -15.28 -3.92 -16.18
CA GLY A 103 -16.69 -4.17 -16.51
C GLY A 103 -17.67 -3.02 -16.31
N ALA A 104 -17.35 -1.96 -15.55
CA ALA A 104 -18.30 -0.87 -15.30
C ALA A 104 -18.34 0.24 -16.38
N ALA A 105 -17.84 -0.03 -17.58
CA ALA A 105 -17.84 0.92 -18.70
C ALA A 105 -18.29 0.26 -20.00
N HIS A 106 -19.43 -0.43 -19.99
CA HIS A 106 -20.10 -0.81 -21.23
C HIS A 106 -21.61 -1.02 -21.09
N GLU A 107 -22.34 -0.07 -20.49
CA GLU A 107 -23.81 -0.09 -20.54
C GLU A 107 -24.41 1.32 -20.38
N GLU A 108 -24.12 2.22 -21.34
CA GLU A 108 -24.96 3.41 -21.59
C GLU A 108 -24.77 3.94 -23.03
N ARG A 109 -24.79 3.03 -24.01
CA ARG A 109 -25.07 3.37 -25.41
C ARG A 109 -26.07 2.35 -25.95
N GLY A 110 -27.35 2.58 -25.69
CA GLY A 110 -28.39 1.69 -26.17
C GLY A 110 -29.76 1.90 -25.56
N ALA A 111 -30.25 3.14 -25.52
CA ALA A 111 -31.69 3.39 -25.48
C ALA A 111 -31.97 4.44 -26.55
N SER A 112 -32.39 3.93 -27.71
CA SER A 112 -33.00 4.71 -28.78
C SER A 112 -34.47 4.97 -28.46
#